data_AF-A0A1F4K258-F1
#
_entry.id   AF-A0A1F4K258-F1
#
_cell.length_a   1.000
_cell.length_b   1.000
_cell.length_c   1.000
_cell.angle_alpha   90.00
_cell.angle_beta   90.00
_cell.angle_gamma   90.00
#
_symmetry.space_group_name_H-M   'P 1'
#
loop_
_entity.id
_entity.type
_entity.pdbx_description
1 polymer ?
#
loop_
_entity_poly.entity_id
_entity_poly.type
_entity_poly.pdbx_seq_one_letter_code
_entity_poly.pdbx_strand_id
1 'polypeptide(L)'
;MGRSKMRLVAILLSTLGLLSSAFFCWLSFLYISQVDGDVLAIAGGVISAVYGMTNALLIGGAWLRPIPHMARYSQWTALVFALLYLLACLDSGMVSGLEFLSFLALSVVLFINCMAVSRAAAQQVNPAGSPTGTA
;
A
#
# COMPACT_ATOMS: atom_id res chain seq x y z
N MET A 1 -5.76 -12.82 21.76
CA MET A 1 -5.77 -11.34 21.64
C MET A 1 -7.22 -10.89 21.45
N GLY A 2 -7.74 -9.99 22.29
CA GLY A 2 -9.18 -9.65 22.28
C GLY A 2 -9.67 -9.04 20.96
N ARG A 3 -10.93 -9.28 20.60
CA ARG A 3 -11.57 -8.85 19.33
C ARG A 3 -11.47 -7.32 19.11
N SER A 4 -11.61 -6.54 20.19
CA SER A 4 -11.41 -5.08 20.19
C SER A 4 -9.98 -4.67 19.83
N LYS A 5 -8.98 -5.40 20.36
CA LYS A 5 -7.55 -5.17 20.05
C LYS A 5 -7.25 -5.47 18.58
N MET A 6 -7.84 -6.52 18.01
CA MET A 6 -7.65 -6.84 16.58
C MET A 6 -8.27 -5.81 15.64
N ARG A 7 -9.45 -5.27 16.00
CA ARG A 7 -10.09 -4.19 15.22
C ARG A 7 -9.30 -2.89 15.29
N LEU A 8 -8.80 -2.53 16.46
CA LEU A 8 -7.92 -1.36 16.64
C LEU A 8 -6.67 -1.47 15.75
N VAL A 9 -6.01 -2.63 15.74
CA VAL A 9 -4.84 -2.88 14.88
C VAL A 9 -5.17 -2.74 13.39
N ALA A 10 -6.31 -3.27 12.94
CA ALA A 10 -6.74 -3.14 11.55
C ALA A 10 -6.98 -1.67 11.15
N ILE A 11 -7.57 -0.87 12.04
CA ILE A 11 -7.77 0.57 11.83
C ILE A 11 -6.44 1.29 11.76
N LEU A 12 -5.54 1.07 12.72
CA LEU A 12 -4.22 1.72 12.73
C LEU A 12 -3.40 1.40 11.47
N LEU A 13 -3.40 0.13 11.05
CA LEU A 13 -2.73 -0.28 9.80
C LEU A 13 -3.38 0.36 8.57
N SER A 14 -4.71 0.46 8.54
CA SER A 14 -5.43 1.12 7.43
C SER A 14 -5.11 2.61 7.37
N THR A 15 -5.06 3.30 8.52
CA THR A 15 -4.66 4.71 8.58
C THR A 15 -3.24 4.90 8.10
N LEU A 16 -2.29 4.07 8.54
CA LEU A 16 -0.91 4.10 8.06
C LEU A 16 -0.83 3.83 6.55
N GLY A 17 -1.63 2.90 6.03
CA GLY A 17 -1.68 2.60 4.59
C GLY A 17 -2.31 3.72 3.76
N LEU A 18 -3.27 4.46 4.30
CA LEU A 18 -3.83 5.65 3.64
C LEU A 18 -2.86 6.82 3.66
N LEU A 19 -2.14 7.02 4.78
CA LEU A 19 -1.08 8.02 4.88
C LEU A 19 0.05 7.74 3.90
N SER A 20 0.48 6.48 3.77
CA SER A 20 1.50 6.11 2.77
C SER A 20 0.99 6.33 1.34
N SER A 21 -0.28 6.03 1.07
CA SER A 21 -0.91 6.28 -0.23
C SER A 21 -0.91 7.78 -0.57
N ALA A 22 -1.28 8.63 0.38
CA ALA A 22 -1.22 10.08 0.23
C ALA A 22 0.21 10.57 0.00
N PHE A 23 1.19 9.99 0.70
CA PHE A 23 2.61 10.29 0.51
C PHE A 23 3.10 9.94 -0.89
N PHE A 24 2.70 8.79 -1.45
CA PHE A 24 3.04 8.44 -2.84
C PHE A 24 2.39 9.35 -3.87
N CYS A 25 1.14 9.78 -3.66
CA CYS A 25 0.49 10.78 -4.52
C CYS A 25 1.17 12.15 -4.40
N TRP A 26 1.61 12.54 -3.20
CA TRP A 26 2.38 13.76 -2.99
C TRP A 26 3.75 13.72 -3.69
N LEU A 27 4.48 12.61 -3.56
CA LEU A 27 5.73 12.39 -4.29
C LEU A 27 5.51 12.49 -5.81
N SER A 28 4.45 11.87 -6.32
CA SER A 28 4.07 11.97 -7.73
C SER A 28 3.91 13.42 -8.18
N PHE A 29 3.17 14.21 -7.41
CA PHE A 29 2.99 15.64 -7.71
C PHE A 29 4.32 16.38 -7.75
N LEU A 30 5.25 16.12 -6.82
CA LEU A 30 6.58 16.73 -6.84
C LEU A 30 7.36 16.34 -8.09
N TYR A 31 7.40 15.05 -8.44
CA TYR A 31 8.10 14.58 -9.64
C TYR A 31 7.53 15.15 -10.93
N ILE A 32 6.20 15.29 -11.03
CA ILE A 32 5.55 15.78 -12.25
C ILE A 32 5.60 17.31 -12.36
N SER A 33 5.51 18.04 -11.24
CA SER A 33 5.41 19.51 -11.26
C SER A 33 6.75 20.24 -11.17
N GLN A 34 7.80 19.59 -10.67
CA GLN A 34 9.09 20.23 -10.41
C GLN A 34 10.23 19.74 -11.31
N VAL A 35 10.02 18.66 -12.08
CA VAL A 35 11.06 18.08 -12.93
C VAL A 35 10.71 18.26 -14.40
N ASP A 36 11.13 19.39 -14.96
CA ASP A 36 10.95 19.68 -16.38
C ASP A 36 11.96 18.89 -17.23
N GLY A 37 11.44 18.10 -18.18
CA GLY A 37 12.24 17.48 -19.24
C GLY A 37 12.88 16.12 -18.92
N ASP A 38 12.78 15.62 -17.68
CA ASP A 38 13.24 14.27 -17.33
C ASP A 38 12.08 13.25 -17.38
N VAL A 39 12.07 12.46 -18.46
CA VAL A 39 11.04 11.44 -18.71
C VAL A 39 11.05 10.35 -17.64
N LEU A 40 12.21 10.01 -17.06
CA LEU A 40 12.32 8.98 -16.02
C LEU A 40 11.73 9.46 -14.70
N ALA A 41 12.00 10.71 -14.33
CA ALA A 41 11.42 11.32 -13.13
C ALA A 41 9.89 11.41 -13.25
N ILE A 42 9.36 11.84 -14.39
CA ILE A 42 7.92 11.88 -14.67
C ILE A 42 7.32 10.47 -14.61
N ALA A 43 7.97 9.47 -15.21
CA ALA A 43 7.52 8.08 -15.16
C ALA A 43 7.48 7.53 -13.72
N GLY A 44 8.51 7.80 -12.91
CA GLY A 44 8.54 7.45 -11.49
C GLY A 44 7.44 8.14 -10.69
N GLY A 45 7.13 9.40 -11.03
CA GLY A 45 5.99 10.14 -10.50
C GLY A 45 4.66 9.45 -10.83
N VAL A 46 4.42 9.11 -12.09
CA VAL A 46 3.18 8.42 -12.52
C VAL A 46 3.04 7.06 -11.82
N ILE A 47 4.10 6.26 -11.78
CA ILE A 47 4.12 4.95 -11.12
C ILE A 47 3.77 5.09 -9.62
N SER A 48 4.32 6.12 -8.95
CA SER A 48 4.01 6.42 -7.55
C SER A 48 2.54 6.80 -7.34
N ALA A 49 1.97 7.66 -8.19
CA ALA A 49 0.55 8.00 -8.10
C ALA A 49 -0.35 6.78 -8.33
N VAL A 50 -0.06 5.98 -9.36
CA VAL A 50 -0.82 4.76 -9.66
C VAL A 50 -0.79 3.80 -8.48
N TYR A 51 0.37 3.60 -7.85
CA TYR A 51 0.47 2.78 -6.65
C TYR A 51 -0.32 3.35 -5.47
N GLY A 52 -0.17 4.64 -5.16
CA GLY A 52 -0.89 5.31 -4.08
C GLY A 52 -2.41 5.22 -4.23
N MET A 53 -2.93 5.52 -5.43
CA MET A 53 -4.36 5.40 -5.73
C MET A 53 -4.85 3.95 -5.65
N THR A 54 -4.10 3.01 -6.23
CA THR A 54 -4.47 1.58 -6.21
C THR A 54 -4.51 1.05 -4.77
N ASN A 55 -3.54 1.40 -3.94
CA ASN A 55 -3.49 0.96 -2.55
C ASN A 55 -4.64 1.56 -1.72
N ALA A 56 -4.96 2.84 -1.90
CA ALA A 56 -6.12 3.46 -1.25
C ALA A 56 -7.44 2.79 -1.65
N LEU A 57 -7.61 2.45 -2.94
CA LEU A 57 -8.76 1.71 -3.44
C LEU A 57 -8.84 0.29 -2.87
N LEU A 58 -7.71 -0.40 -2.72
CA LEU A 58 -7.67 -1.74 -2.12
C LEU A 58 -8.00 -1.70 -0.63
N ILE A 59 -7.52 -0.71 0.11
CA ILE A 59 -7.87 -0.51 1.53
C ILE A 59 -9.36 -0.18 1.65
N GLY A 60 -9.85 0.82 0.92
CA GLY A 60 -11.26 1.21 0.93
C GLY A 60 -12.17 0.05 0.51
N GLY A 61 -11.80 -0.66 -0.54
CA GLY A 61 -12.48 -1.86 -1.02
C GLY A 61 -12.53 -2.97 0.03
N ALA A 62 -11.43 -3.23 0.74
CA ALA A 62 -11.37 -4.25 1.79
C ALA A 62 -12.26 -3.93 2.99
N TRP A 63 -12.52 -2.64 3.27
CA TRP A 63 -13.49 -2.22 4.28
C TRP A 63 -14.95 -2.29 3.80
N LEU A 64 -15.21 -2.04 2.50
CA LEU A 64 -16.56 -2.03 1.92
C LEU A 64 -17.08 -3.42 1.58
N ARG A 65 -16.25 -4.29 1.00
CA ARG A 65 -16.61 -5.68 0.66
C ARG A 65 -15.40 -6.61 0.84
N PRO A 66 -15.49 -7.66 1.66
CA PRO A 66 -14.43 -8.65 1.79
C PRO A 66 -14.31 -9.48 0.52
N ILE A 67 -13.43 -9.09 -0.40
CA ILE A 67 -13.05 -9.93 -1.53
C ILE A 67 -11.76 -10.66 -1.13
N PRO A 68 -11.76 -12.01 -1.05
CA PRO A 68 -10.59 -12.77 -0.61
C PRO A 68 -9.35 -12.56 -1.50
N HIS A 69 -9.56 -12.15 -2.75
CA HIS A 69 -8.50 -11.84 -3.70
C HIS A 69 -7.84 -10.46 -3.49
N MET A 70 -8.44 -9.54 -2.72
CA MET A 70 -7.86 -8.19 -2.49
C MET A 70 -6.50 -8.22 -1.81
N ALA A 71 -6.30 -9.12 -0.85
CA ALA A 71 -4.99 -9.30 -0.19
C ALA A 71 -3.92 -9.74 -1.20
N ARG A 72 -4.29 -10.61 -2.15
CA ARG A 72 -3.40 -11.09 -3.21
C ARG A 72 -3.09 -9.97 -4.21
N TYR A 73 -4.08 -9.17 -4.61
CA TYR A 73 -3.86 -8.00 -5.46
C TYR A 73 -2.96 -6.96 -4.80
N SER A 74 -3.09 -6.74 -3.49
CA SER A 74 -2.21 -5.84 -2.74
C SER A 74 -0.75 -6.33 -2.74
N GLN A 75 -0.52 -7.63 -2.58
CA GLN A 75 0.82 -8.21 -2.67
C GLN A 75 1.43 -8.07 -4.07
N TRP A 76 0.65 -8.36 -5.11
CA TRP A 76 1.12 -8.23 -6.50
C TRP A 76 1.44 -6.79 -6.85
N THR A 77 0.58 -5.83 -6.49
CA THR A 77 0.81 -4.40 -6.74
C THR A 77 2.04 -3.88 -6.00
N ALA A 78 2.25 -4.31 -4.74
CA ALA A 78 3.44 -3.99 -3.98
C ALA A 78 4.72 -4.57 -4.62
N LEU A 79 4.67 -5.82 -5.09
CA LEU A 79 5.82 -6.49 -5.72
C LEU A 79 6.18 -5.83 -7.05
N VAL A 80 5.19 -5.50 -7.89
CA VAL A 80 5.40 -4.77 -9.14
C VAL A 80 6.01 -3.40 -8.86
N PHE A 81 5.51 -2.66 -7.87
CA PHE A 81 6.08 -1.36 -7.50
C PHE A 81 7.52 -1.47 -7.00
N ALA A 82 7.83 -2.46 -6.15
CA ALA A 82 9.19 -2.71 -5.68
C ALA A 82 10.14 -3.03 -6.84
N LEU A 83 9.72 -3.84 -7.81
CA LEU A 83 10.52 -4.14 -9.00
C LEU A 83 10.77 -2.90 -9.86
N LEU A 84 9.76 -2.07 -10.08
CA LEU A 84 9.89 -0.83 -10.85
C LEU A 84 10.83 0.16 -10.15
N TYR A 85 10.72 0.31 -8.83
CA TYR A 85 11.62 1.13 -8.03
C TYR A 85 13.06 0.59 -8.09
N LEU A 86 13.23 -0.74 -8.01
CA LEU A 86 14.54 -1.37 -8.12
C LEU A 86 15.19 -1.12 -9.48
N LEU A 87 14.41 -1.23 -10.56
CA LEU A 87 14.88 -0.95 -11.92
C LEU A 87 15.30 0.51 -12.07
N ALA A 88 14.52 1.45 -11.51
CA ALA A 88 14.84 2.88 -11.54
C ALA A 88 16.13 3.21 -10.78
N CYS A 89 16.36 2.60 -9.62
CA CYS A 89 17.61 2.76 -8.88
C CYS A 89 18.82 2.21 -9.65
N LEU A 90 18.69 1.03 -10.28
CA LEU A 90 19.76 0.43 -11.08
C LEU A 90 20.15 1.30 -12.28
N ASP A 91 19.16 1.87 -12.97
CA ASP A 91 19.40 2.72 -14.15
C ASP A 91 20.11 4.03 -13.77
N SER A 92 19.78 4.60 -12.60
CA SER A 92 20.41 5.83 -12.10
C SER A 92 21.88 5.66 -11.65
N GLY A 93 22.47 4.46 -11.71
CA GLY A 93 23.84 4.19 -11.28
C GLY A 93 24.08 4.42 -9.78
N MET A 94 22.99 4.56 -9.02
CA MET A 94 22.98 4.78 -7.59
C MET A 94 23.30 3.44 -6.91
N VAL A 95 24.52 3.32 -6.38
CA VAL A 95 24.98 2.20 -5.53
C VAL A 95 25.70 2.78 -4.31
N SER A 96 24.94 3.34 -3.38
CA SER A 96 25.40 3.88 -2.10
C SER A 96 24.59 3.31 -0.91
N GLY A 97 25.15 3.36 0.30
CA GLY A 97 24.48 2.85 1.51
C GLY A 97 23.15 3.54 1.86
N LEU A 98 22.90 4.74 1.32
CA LEU A 98 21.67 5.50 1.52
C LEU A 98 20.49 4.89 0.75
N GLU A 99 20.75 4.22 -0.37
CA GLU A 99 19.70 3.52 -1.13
C GLU A 99 19.28 2.22 -0.45
N PHE A 100 20.20 1.51 0.20
CA PHE A 100 19.83 0.32 0.96
C PHE A 100 18.81 0.68 2.05
N LEU A 101 18.99 1.85 2.69
CA LEU A 101 18.04 2.39 3.65
C LEU A 101 16.71 2.78 3.00
N SER A 102 16.73 3.34 1.78
CA SER A 102 15.50 3.70 1.04
C SER A 102 14.73 2.46 0.59
N PHE A 103 15.42 1.39 0.12
CA PHE A 103 14.82 0.10 -0.18
C PHE A 103 14.24 -0.57 1.05
N LEU A 104 14.93 -0.52 2.19
CA LEU A 104 14.43 -1.07 3.45
C LEU A 104 13.18 -0.32 3.90
N ALA A 105 13.22 1.01 3.88
CA ALA A 105 12.08 1.86 4.22
C ALA A 105 10.88 1.59 3.29
N LEU A 106 11.13 1.50 1.98
CA LEU A 106 10.11 1.17 0.99
C LEU A 106 9.50 -0.20 1.27
N SER A 107 10.32 -1.22 1.53
CA SER A 107 9.87 -2.58 1.82
C SER A 107 8.98 -2.63 3.07
N VAL A 108 9.32 -1.86 4.11
CA VAL A 108 8.49 -1.73 5.32
C VAL A 108 7.15 -1.08 4.99
N VAL A 109 7.13 0.00 4.21
CA VAL A 109 5.90 0.68 3.79
C VAL A 109 5.00 -0.25 2.97
N LEU A 110 5.57 -0.94 1.99
CA LEU A 110 4.86 -1.92 1.17
C LEU A 110 4.29 -3.07 2.00
N PHE A 111 5.04 -3.54 3.00
CA PHE A 111 4.59 -4.56 3.92
C PHE A 111 3.42 -4.09 4.79
N ILE A 112 3.51 -2.86 5.33
CA ILE A 112 2.42 -2.24 6.10
C ILE A 112 1.15 -2.13 5.25
N ASN A 113 1.28 -1.74 3.98
CA ASN A 113 0.17 -1.63 3.03
C ASN A 113 -0.50 -2.99 2.77
N CYS A 114 0.30 -4.03 2.53
CA CYS A 114 -0.21 -5.40 2.38
C CYS A 114 -0.94 -5.88 3.64
N MET A 115 -0.37 -5.59 4.81
CA MET A 115 -0.96 -5.93 6.10
C MET A 115 -2.26 -5.18 6.36
N ALA A 116 -2.33 -3.90 5.96
CA ALA A 116 -3.54 -3.08 6.08
C ALA A 116 -4.71 -3.68 5.31
N VAL A 117 -4.51 -4.00 4.03
CA VAL A 117 -5.53 -4.62 3.18
C VAL A 117 -5.93 -6.00 3.71
N SER A 118 -4.94 -6.83 4.08
CA SER A 118 -5.19 -8.18 4.59
C SER A 118 -5.98 -8.18 5.90
N ARG A 119 -5.67 -7.26 6.82
CA ARG A 119 -6.37 -7.13 8.10
C ARG A 119 -7.77 -6.53 7.94
N ALA A 120 -7.94 -5.54 7.05
CA ALA A 120 -9.24 -4.98 6.73
C ALA A 120 -10.18 -6.07 6.15
N ALA A 121 -9.70 -6.84 5.18
CA ALA A 121 -10.46 -7.95 4.60
C ALA A 121 -10.81 -9.04 5.64
N ALA A 122 -9.86 -9.40 6.51
CA ALA A 122 -10.07 -10.42 7.54
C ALA A 122 -11.09 -10.03 8.62
N GLN A 123 -11.26 -8.73 8.92
CA GLN A 123 -12.32 -8.25 9.82
C GLN A 123 -13.72 -8.47 9.22
N GLN A 124 -13.84 -8.35 7.90
CA GLN A 124 -15.10 -8.43 7.17
C GLN A 124 -15.50 -9.86 6.78
N VAL A 125 -14.58 -10.84 6.79
CA VAL A 125 -14.89 -12.29 6.63
C VAL A 125 -15.41 -12.93 7.93
N ASN A 126 -15.32 -12.23 9.07
CA ASN A 126 -15.95 -12.61 10.33
C ASN A 126 -17.17 -11.72 10.71
N PRO A 127 -18.17 -11.48 9.85
CA PRO A 127 -19.41 -10.86 10.28
C PRO A 127 -20.36 -11.99 10.72
N ALA A 128 -20.60 -12.12 12.03
CA ALA A 128 -21.54 -13.08 12.65
C ALA A 128 -21.04 -14.56 12.66
N GLY A 129 -21.11 -15.36 13.73
CA GLY A 129 -21.84 -15.19 14.98
C GLY A 129 -23.29 -14.85 14.70
N SER A 130 -24.02 -15.69 13.96
CA SER A 130 -25.46 -15.52 13.83
C SER A 130 -26.05 -15.51 15.25
N PRO A 131 -26.74 -14.45 15.69
CA PRO A 131 -27.78 -14.60 16.66
C PRO A 131 -29.05 -14.95 15.88
N THR A 132 -29.07 -16.10 15.21
CA THR A 132 -30.34 -16.78 14.96
C THR A 132 -30.53 -17.72 16.13
N GLY A 133 -30.74 -17.11 17.29
CA GLY A 133 -31.48 -17.75 18.36
C GLY A 133 -32.85 -18.08 17.79
N THR A 134 -33.15 -19.37 17.81
CA THR A 134 -34.47 -19.96 17.98
C THR A 134 -35.58 -18.96 18.35
N ALA A 135 -36.57 -18.85 17.48
CA ALA A 135 -37.99 -18.87 17.83
C ALA A 135 -38.77 -19.37 16.62
#